data_AF-A0A448YW91-F1
#
_entry.id   AF-A0A448YW91-F1
#
_cell.length_a   1.000
_cell.length_b   1.000
_cell.length_c   1.000
_cell.angle_alpha   90.00
_cell.angle_beta   90.00
_cell.angle_gamma   90.00
#
_symmetry.space_group_name_H-M   'P 1'
#
loop_
_entity.id
_entity.type
_entity.pdbx_description
1 polymer ?
#
loop_
_entity_poly.entity_id
_entity_poly.type
_entity_poly.pdbx_seq_one_letter_code
_entity_poly.pdbx_strand_id
1 'polypeptide(L)'
;MLVACWSFLFLITGHGASALAPSTGHRVRTTRTEGRLSAIPTIDGLWKSLEERLSDGKRSNQQEACTSPGAGFFRAVNDKNIDGAMAYIASETESTGVDFYFEDTDFPSAFGSPQELERVLRLQSEIGNAPIVVIDEDIYDASARKSGVAFHLEDPQKQINTKGAAFFELNDDGLIRKAFIVKENDKSGESSLKILKLASDVIAATKEGQGGSSSDSVPVPTLANPSASVSLPEQYFAAWNQRDMKQAVSVFAQDIEYDDTAFPAPFSGKEALENHLDLCAEAMPPSFSFIVDDKIDAGNKVMVRWHVESNAEELPYTRGCSHYRIENELIASGTDLKEPAVFKTGGLMLFIDSFSSKLRDEPIRMVPTLVWATYMYVVFFSDWFYGLPATSLEVRTWEEVRDLSLNFFLVSPILDLPFAPVVHPGLEGIFNLLLSWAAMFAGFLSDDRKSKPNLFPMLPAVAGMQFLTSAFLLPYLATRSVEDNGTESVAIPAEEITPVIKATDSKILGLAMGLVGTGSIAWGLFARFDDFGDISTRYASLIDLLSIDRVGSSFLVDLAIFGLFQGWLVEDDAKRRGMDPDSLLAKAAKYVPFFGLVSYLTLRPGLVAAEEQR
;
A
#
# COMPACT_ATOMS: atom_id res chain seq x y z
N MET A 1 14.54 5.77 14.47
CA MET A 1 14.49 7.19 14.06
C MET A 1 15.25 7.42 12.74
N LEU A 2 16.59 7.29 12.70
CA LEU A 2 17.37 7.38 11.44
C LEU A 2 17.03 6.29 10.42
N VAL A 3 16.68 5.08 10.85
CA VAL A 3 16.28 3.97 9.95
C VAL A 3 14.97 4.28 9.21
N ALA A 4 13.98 4.88 9.88
CA ALA A 4 12.73 5.30 9.25
C ALA A 4 12.93 6.44 8.25
N CYS A 5 13.81 7.41 8.57
CA CYS A 5 14.20 8.47 7.64
C CYS A 5 15.01 7.95 6.44
N TRP A 6 15.87 6.93 6.64
CA TRP A 6 16.65 6.31 5.55
C TRP A 6 15.78 5.48 4.61
N SER A 7 14.80 4.73 5.14
CA SER A 7 13.84 3.98 4.32
C SER A 7 13.03 4.90 3.41
N PHE A 8 12.68 6.10 3.87
CA PHE A 8 11.91 7.08 3.09
C PHE A 8 12.75 7.87 2.08
N LEU A 9 14.05 8.10 2.36
CA LEU A 9 14.95 8.81 1.44
C LEU A 9 15.39 7.95 0.24
N PHE A 10 15.61 6.66 0.44
CA PHE A 10 15.94 5.70 -0.64
C PHE A 10 14.81 5.56 -1.67
N LEU A 11 13.58 5.81 -1.21
CA LEU A 11 12.33 5.78 -1.98
C LEU A 11 12.24 6.92 -3.03
N ILE A 12 12.97 8.02 -2.84
CA ILE A 12 12.85 9.25 -3.65
C ILE A 12 14.02 9.42 -4.63
N THR A 13 15.20 8.88 -4.34
CA THR A 13 16.42 9.17 -5.12
C THR A 13 16.83 8.06 -6.09
N GLY A 14 15.87 7.41 -6.76
CA GLY A 14 16.15 6.51 -7.89
C GLY A 14 16.80 7.25 -9.05
N HIS A 15 18.12 7.33 -9.06
CA HIS A 15 18.91 7.89 -10.16
C HIS A 15 19.06 6.88 -11.30
N GLY A 16 18.65 7.31 -12.49
CA GLY A 16 18.95 6.69 -13.77
C GLY A 16 18.82 7.73 -14.87
N ALA A 17 19.70 8.74 -14.85
CA ALA A 17 19.78 9.77 -15.87
C ALA A 17 20.30 9.16 -17.18
N SER A 18 19.57 9.35 -18.29
CA SER A 18 20.15 9.30 -19.63
C SER A 18 19.56 10.41 -20.50
N ALA A 19 20.46 11.07 -21.22
CA ALA A 19 20.30 12.41 -21.78
C ALA A 19 19.43 12.45 -23.04
N LEU A 20 18.58 13.48 -23.14
CA LEU A 20 17.87 13.85 -24.37
C LEU A 20 18.47 15.12 -24.97
N ALA A 21 18.97 15.01 -26.19
CA ALA A 21 19.39 16.13 -27.06
C ALA A 21 18.19 16.63 -27.91
N PRO A 22 18.20 17.88 -28.40
CA PRO A 22 17.00 18.56 -28.89
C PRO A 22 16.76 18.37 -30.40
N SER A 23 15.51 18.19 -30.82
CA SER A 23 15.10 18.27 -32.23
C SER A 23 14.04 19.34 -32.47
N THR A 24 14.52 20.41 -33.09
CA THR A 24 13.88 21.34 -34.03
C THR A 24 12.39 21.17 -34.38
N GLY A 25 11.67 22.23 -33.98
CA GLY A 25 10.45 22.84 -34.50
C GLY A 25 9.68 22.22 -35.67
N HIS A 26 8.35 22.19 -35.52
CA HIS A 26 7.40 22.31 -36.63
C HIS A 26 6.23 23.25 -36.30
N ARG A 27 5.83 23.95 -37.36
CA ARG A 27 4.95 25.10 -37.54
C ARG A 27 3.52 24.87 -37.06
N VAL A 28 3.01 25.81 -36.26
CA VAL A 28 1.57 25.96 -35.93
C VAL A 28 0.79 26.31 -37.20
N ARG A 29 -0.29 25.56 -37.48
CA ARG A 29 -1.31 25.91 -38.48
C ARG A 29 -2.67 25.94 -37.79
N THR A 30 -3.16 27.15 -37.57
CA THR A 30 -4.49 27.46 -37.05
C THR A 30 -5.55 27.15 -38.10
N THR A 31 -6.46 26.22 -37.81
CA THR A 31 -7.73 26.05 -38.54
C THR A 31 -8.89 26.38 -37.61
N ARG A 32 -9.49 27.54 -37.90
CA ARG A 32 -10.77 28.05 -37.41
C ARG A 32 -11.88 27.08 -37.80
N THR A 33 -12.59 26.51 -36.84
CA THR A 33 -13.86 25.78 -37.08
C THR A 33 -15.00 26.56 -36.42
N GLU A 34 -15.97 26.89 -37.27
CA GLU A 34 -17.17 27.64 -36.94
C GLU A 34 -18.09 26.81 -36.05
N GLY A 35 -18.68 27.46 -35.05
CA GLY A 35 -19.66 26.85 -34.16
C GLY A 35 -20.91 26.42 -34.91
N ARG A 36 -21.23 25.14 -34.83
CA ARG A 36 -22.53 24.58 -35.23
C ARG A 36 -23.23 24.11 -33.96
N LEU A 37 -24.27 24.84 -33.56
CA LEU A 37 -25.21 24.44 -32.51
C LEU A 37 -25.75 23.04 -32.82
N SER A 38 -25.50 22.07 -31.94
CA SER A 38 -26.11 20.75 -32.00
C SER A 38 -27.59 20.84 -31.68
N ALA A 39 -28.42 20.25 -32.55
CA ALA A 39 -29.86 20.19 -32.39
C ALA A 39 -30.25 19.31 -31.20
N ILE A 40 -31.28 19.75 -30.46
CA ILE A 40 -31.92 19.01 -29.37
C ILE A 40 -32.46 17.68 -29.95
N PRO A 41 -32.18 16.52 -29.34
CA PRO A 41 -32.69 15.25 -29.83
C PRO A 41 -34.22 15.23 -29.80
N THR A 42 -34.85 14.76 -30.88
CA THR A 42 -36.28 14.53 -30.92
C THR A 42 -36.67 13.38 -29.97
N ILE A 43 -37.90 13.43 -29.45
CA ILE A 43 -38.45 12.43 -28.50
C ILE A 43 -38.33 11.00 -29.05
N ASP A 44 -38.45 10.80 -30.36
CA ASP A 44 -38.25 9.48 -31.00
C ASP A 44 -36.79 9.00 -30.95
N GLY A 45 -35.82 9.91 -31.03
CA GLY A 45 -34.40 9.58 -30.88
C GLY A 45 -34.05 9.18 -29.44
N LEU A 46 -34.72 9.81 -28.46
CA LEU A 46 -34.63 9.42 -27.05
C LEU A 46 -35.24 8.03 -26.82
N TRP A 47 -36.39 7.72 -27.42
CA TRP A 47 -37.02 6.40 -27.29
C TRP A 47 -36.19 5.29 -27.93
N LYS A 48 -35.59 5.52 -29.10
CA LYS A 48 -34.71 4.54 -29.75
C LYS A 48 -33.43 4.27 -28.94
N SER A 49 -32.84 5.32 -28.37
CA SER A 49 -31.69 5.20 -27.46
C SER A 49 -32.06 4.49 -26.16
N LEU A 50 -33.28 4.68 -25.67
CA LEU A 50 -33.79 3.97 -24.48
C LEU A 50 -34.04 2.49 -24.79
N GLU A 51 -34.60 2.15 -25.95
CA GLU A 51 -34.80 0.77 -26.40
C GLU A 51 -33.47 0.05 -26.62
N GLU A 52 -32.46 0.71 -27.21
CA GLU A 52 -31.10 0.18 -27.33
C GLU A 52 -30.50 -0.08 -25.94
N ARG A 53 -30.61 0.86 -24.99
CA ARG A 53 -30.13 0.69 -23.61
C ARG A 53 -30.89 -0.39 -22.83
N LEU A 54 -32.18 -0.56 -23.07
CA LEU A 54 -33.00 -1.62 -22.46
C LEU A 54 -32.70 -3.00 -23.09
N SER A 55 -32.27 -3.03 -24.35
CA SER A 55 -31.81 -4.24 -25.03
C SER A 55 -30.39 -4.63 -24.62
N ASP A 56 -29.50 -3.66 -24.38
CA ASP A 56 -28.18 -3.88 -23.77
C ASP A 56 -28.31 -4.36 -22.31
N GLY A 57 -29.26 -3.81 -21.55
CA GLY A 57 -29.60 -4.30 -20.20
C GLY A 57 -30.22 -5.71 -20.17
N LYS A 58 -30.76 -6.20 -21.30
CA LYS A 58 -31.19 -7.59 -21.45
C LYS A 58 -30.07 -8.52 -21.92
N ARG A 59 -29.07 -8.00 -22.65
CA ARG A 59 -27.82 -8.71 -22.97
C ARG A 59 -26.93 -8.86 -21.73
N SER A 60 -26.87 -7.86 -20.85
CA SER A 60 -26.13 -7.96 -19.58
C SER A 60 -26.73 -9.00 -18.63
N ASN A 61 -28.04 -9.22 -18.65
CA ASN A 61 -28.72 -10.21 -17.81
C ASN A 61 -28.73 -11.65 -18.38
N GLN A 62 -28.15 -11.89 -19.56
CA GLN A 62 -28.01 -13.24 -20.12
C GLN A 62 -26.58 -13.80 -20.02
N GLN A 63 -25.69 -13.10 -19.31
CA GLN A 63 -24.28 -13.49 -19.12
C GLN A 63 -23.88 -13.63 -17.64
N GLU A 64 -24.84 -13.87 -16.74
CA GLU A 64 -24.58 -14.45 -15.41
C GLU A 64 -24.61 -15.99 -15.52
N ALA A 65 -23.67 -16.53 -16.28
CA ALA A 65 -23.27 -17.92 -16.10
C ALA A 65 -22.47 -18.00 -14.79
N CYS A 66 -22.87 -18.93 -13.92
CA CYS A 66 -22.32 -19.23 -12.60
C CYS A 66 -20.79 -19.01 -12.53
N THR A 67 -20.36 -17.86 -12.03
CA THR A 67 -18.95 -17.55 -11.81
C THR A 67 -18.49 -18.05 -10.46
N SER A 68 -17.27 -18.55 -10.38
CA SER A 68 -16.68 -18.90 -9.10
C SER A 68 -16.54 -17.67 -8.19
N PRO A 69 -16.46 -17.84 -6.86
CA PRO A 69 -16.20 -16.75 -5.94
C PRO A 69 -14.94 -15.94 -6.30
N GLY A 70 -13.88 -16.58 -6.77
CA GLY A 70 -12.66 -15.90 -7.22
C GLY A 70 -12.88 -15.01 -8.45
N ALA A 71 -13.64 -15.49 -9.44
CA ALA A 71 -13.98 -14.70 -10.62
C ALA A 71 -14.92 -13.54 -10.27
N GLY A 72 -15.88 -13.76 -9.36
CA GLY A 72 -16.77 -12.72 -8.83
C GLY A 72 -16.01 -11.61 -8.10
N PHE A 73 -15.02 -11.99 -7.29
CA PHE A 73 -14.11 -11.06 -6.60
C PHE A 73 -13.39 -10.14 -7.59
N PHE A 74 -12.71 -10.69 -8.60
CA PHE A 74 -11.97 -9.87 -9.57
C PHE A 74 -12.88 -8.96 -10.41
N ARG A 75 -14.07 -9.41 -10.77
CA ARG A 75 -15.05 -8.55 -11.46
C ARG A 75 -15.46 -7.37 -10.60
N ALA A 76 -15.78 -7.60 -9.32
CA ALA A 76 -16.12 -6.51 -8.41
C ALA A 76 -14.96 -5.53 -8.21
N VAL A 77 -13.71 -6.02 -8.17
CA VAL A 77 -12.50 -5.16 -8.14
C VAL A 77 -12.38 -4.32 -9.42
N ASN A 78 -12.57 -4.91 -10.60
CA ASN A 78 -12.54 -4.19 -11.88
C ASN A 78 -13.62 -3.11 -11.98
N ASP A 79 -14.82 -3.38 -11.45
CA ASP A 79 -15.93 -2.45 -11.40
C ASP A 79 -15.75 -1.34 -10.34
N LYS A 80 -14.63 -1.36 -9.61
CA LYS A 80 -14.34 -0.50 -8.46
C LYS A 80 -15.39 -0.60 -7.34
N ASN A 81 -16.13 -1.70 -7.30
CA ASN A 81 -17.12 -2.01 -6.28
C ASN A 81 -16.46 -2.81 -5.14
N ILE A 82 -15.71 -2.12 -4.29
CA ILE A 82 -14.93 -2.79 -3.24
C ILE A 82 -15.83 -3.45 -2.19
N ASP A 83 -17.00 -2.89 -1.88
CA ASP A 83 -17.97 -3.55 -0.98
C ASP A 83 -18.48 -4.86 -1.60
N GLY A 84 -18.73 -4.88 -2.91
CA GLY A 84 -19.06 -6.09 -3.65
C GLY A 84 -17.92 -7.11 -3.69
N ALA A 85 -16.67 -6.66 -3.76
CA ALA A 85 -15.50 -7.54 -3.70
C ALA A 85 -15.35 -8.17 -2.30
N MET A 86 -15.49 -7.36 -1.25
CA MET A 86 -15.42 -7.82 0.13
C MET A 86 -16.57 -8.76 0.52
N ALA A 87 -17.69 -8.74 -0.20
CA ALA A 87 -18.77 -9.71 -0.01
C ALA A 87 -18.37 -11.16 -0.36
N TYR A 88 -17.28 -11.35 -1.12
CA TYR A 88 -16.70 -12.67 -1.39
C TYR A 88 -15.65 -13.09 -0.36
N ILE A 89 -15.29 -12.23 0.60
CA ILE A 89 -14.25 -12.49 1.60
C ILE A 89 -14.87 -12.96 2.92
N ALA A 90 -14.30 -14.01 3.52
CA ALA A 90 -14.73 -14.52 4.82
C ALA A 90 -14.43 -13.48 5.92
N SER A 91 -15.38 -13.30 6.85
CA SER A 91 -15.18 -12.41 8.00
C SER A 91 -14.28 -13.05 9.07
N GLU A 92 -13.60 -12.23 9.88
CA GLU A 92 -12.71 -12.68 10.97
C GLU A 92 -13.41 -13.55 12.06
N THR A 93 -14.74 -13.70 12.03
CA THR A 93 -15.53 -14.25 13.15
C THR A 93 -15.73 -15.77 13.14
N GLU A 94 -15.05 -16.53 12.27
CA GLU A 94 -15.11 -17.99 12.38
C GLU A 94 -14.26 -18.49 13.57
N SER A 95 -14.98 -18.78 14.65
CA SER A 95 -14.56 -19.41 15.91
C SER A 95 -13.80 -20.75 15.82
N THR A 96 -13.21 -21.10 14.67
CA THR A 96 -12.55 -22.38 14.38
C THR A 96 -11.03 -22.31 14.39
N GLY A 97 -10.41 -21.15 14.63
CA GLY A 97 -8.95 -21.03 14.74
C GLY A 97 -8.22 -21.28 13.42
N VAL A 98 -8.88 -20.99 12.29
CA VAL A 98 -8.31 -21.05 10.94
C VAL A 98 -8.02 -19.62 10.46
N ASP A 99 -6.75 -19.32 10.21
CA ASP A 99 -6.30 -17.97 9.88
C ASP A 99 -6.68 -17.55 8.45
N PHE A 100 -7.24 -16.35 8.33
CA PHE A 100 -7.34 -15.62 7.05
C PHE A 100 -5.93 -15.37 6.50
N TYR A 101 -5.72 -15.65 5.22
CA TYR A 101 -4.41 -15.50 4.60
C TYR A 101 -4.53 -15.11 3.13
N PHE A 102 -4.31 -13.84 2.81
CA PHE A 102 -4.40 -13.36 1.43
C PHE A 102 -3.03 -12.89 0.95
N GLU A 103 -2.42 -13.65 0.05
CA GLU A 103 -1.10 -13.34 -0.49
C GLU A 103 -1.19 -12.92 -1.96
N ASP A 104 -0.72 -11.71 -2.24
CA ASP A 104 -0.37 -11.25 -3.58
C ASP A 104 1.15 -11.10 -3.64
N THR A 105 1.80 -11.86 -4.53
CA THR A 105 3.27 -11.97 -4.55
C THR A 105 3.98 -10.65 -4.85
N ASP A 106 3.26 -9.65 -5.37
CA ASP A 106 3.80 -8.30 -5.56
C ASP A 106 4.05 -7.59 -4.23
N PHE A 107 3.34 -7.99 -3.17
CA PHE A 107 3.45 -7.39 -1.84
C PHE A 107 4.42 -8.16 -0.94
N PRO A 108 5.24 -7.46 -0.13
CA PRO A 108 6.28 -8.07 0.69
C PRO A 108 5.75 -9.08 1.71
N SER A 109 4.52 -8.88 2.19
CA SER A 109 3.83 -9.74 3.15
C SER A 109 2.40 -10.03 2.68
N ALA A 110 1.86 -11.18 3.07
CA ALA A 110 0.43 -11.46 2.96
C ALA A 110 -0.38 -10.52 3.86
N PHE A 111 -1.64 -10.28 3.50
CA PHE A 111 -2.61 -9.57 4.32
C PHE A 111 -3.15 -10.54 5.37
N GLY A 112 -3.00 -10.17 6.64
CA GLY A 112 -3.38 -11.00 7.79
C GLY A 112 -4.82 -10.80 8.23
N SER A 113 -5.51 -9.78 7.68
CA SER A 113 -6.93 -9.53 7.98
C SER A 113 -7.70 -9.04 6.74
N PRO A 114 -9.02 -9.30 6.66
CA PRO A 114 -9.88 -8.72 5.62
C PRO A 114 -9.82 -7.19 5.57
N GLN A 115 -9.59 -6.52 6.69
CA GLN A 115 -9.51 -5.06 6.81
C GLN A 115 -8.24 -4.52 6.15
N GLU A 116 -7.11 -5.23 6.28
CA GLU A 116 -5.86 -4.90 5.58
C GLU A 116 -6.03 -5.02 4.05
N LEU A 117 -6.64 -6.12 3.59
CA LEU A 117 -6.93 -6.33 2.18
C LEU A 117 -7.85 -5.23 1.63
N GLU A 118 -8.96 -4.97 2.32
CA GLU A 118 -9.94 -3.97 1.89
C GLU A 118 -9.31 -2.59 1.74
N ARG A 119 -8.46 -2.19 2.70
CA ARG A 119 -7.75 -0.92 2.65
C ARG A 119 -6.88 -0.82 1.39
N VAL A 120 -6.16 -1.88 1.03
CA VAL A 120 -5.32 -1.91 -0.18
C VAL A 120 -6.17 -1.83 -1.45
N LEU A 121 -7.25 -2.60 -1.53
CA LEU A 121 -8.17 -2.59 -2.68
C LEU A 121 -8.79 -1.20 -2.90
N ARG A 122 -9.18 -0.51 -1.82
CA ARG A 122 -9.69 0.87 -1.90
C ARG A 122 -8.63 1.85 -2.41
N LEU A 123 -7.40 1.77 -1.89
CA LEU A 123 -6.29 2.60 -2.38
C LEU A 123 -5.98 2.35 -3.85
N GLN A 124 -6.05 1.10 -4.31
CA GLN A 124 -5.90 0.74 -5.73
C GLN A 124 -7.05 1.28 -6.57
N SER A 125 -8.28 1.25 -6.07
CA SER A 125 -9.47 1.73 -6.80
C SER A 125 -9.45 3.24 -7.08
N GLU A 126 -8.80 4.03 -6.22
CA GLU A 126 -8.60 5.47 -6.41
C GLU A 126 -7.63 5.77 -7.57
N ILE A 127 -6.78 4.83 -7.97
CA ILE A 127 -5.85 5.01 -9.09
C ILE A 127 -6.66 4.97 -10.39
N GLY A 128 -6.74 6.11 -11.08
CA GLY A 128 -7.57 6.26 -12.29
C GLY A 128 -7.22 5.33 -13.45
N ASN A 129 -5.96 4.88 -13.51
CA ASN A 129 -5.41 4.04 -14.58
C ASN A 129 -4.99 2.64 -14.07
N ALA A 130 -5.63 2.09 -13.03
CA ALA A 130 -5.30 0.75 -12.57
C ALA A 130 -5.52 -0.29 -13.71
N PRO A 131 -4.62 -1.26 -13.91
CA PRO A 131 -4.81 -2.34 -14.88
C PRO A 131 -6.10 -3.12 -14.58
N ILE A 132 -6.78 -3.56 -15.64
CA ILE A 132 -8.01 -4.35 -15.53
C ILE A 132 -7.62 -5.84 -15.55
N VAL A 133 -8.19 -6.62 -14.63
CA VAL A 133 -8.01 -8.07 -14.60
C VAL A 133 -8.96 -8.73 -15.60
N VAL A 134 -8.44 -9.19 -16.73
CA VAL A 134 -9.23 -9.95 -17.71
C VAL A 134 -9.10 -11.44 -17.38
N ILE A 135 -10.24 -12.07 -17.09
CA ILE A 135 -10.29 -13.49 -16.73
C ILE A 135 -10.18 -14.33 -18.00
N ASP A 136 -9.10 -15.10 -18.11
CA ASP A 136 -8.86 -16.05 -19.21
C ASP A 136 -9.52 -17.39 -18.91
N GLU A 137 -9.35 -17.89 -17.69
CA GLU A 137 -9.96 -19.12 -17.23
C GLU A 137 -10.50 -19.00 -15.81
N ASP A 138 -11.71 -19.51 -15.61
CA ASP A 138 -12.32 -19.75 -14.30
C ASP A 138 -12.39 -21.27 -14.06
N ILE A 139 -11.85 -21.74 -12.94
CA ILE A 139 -11.76 -23.14 -12.51
C ILE A 139 -12.40 -23.23 -11.14
N TYR A 140 -13.46 -24.03 -11.00
CA TYR A 140 -14.18 -24.13 -9.72
C TYR A 140 -14.45 -25.58 -9.35
N ASP A 141 -13.91 -26.00 -8.21
CA ASP A 141 -14.22 -27.28 -7.59
C ASP A 141 -15.03 -27.02 -6.32
N ALA A 142 -16.36 -27.11 -6.46
CA ALA A 142 -17.30 -26.94 -5.36
C ALA A 142 -17.13 -28.02 -4.28
N SER A 143 -16.65 -29.22 -4.64
CA SER A 143 -16.49 -30.34 -3.70
C SER A 143 -15.27 -30.14 -2.81
N ALA A 144 -14.17 -29.65 -3.38
CA ALA A 144 -12.96 -29.28 -2.66
C ALA A 144 -13.02 -27.88 -2.05
N ARG A 145 -14.05 -27.09 -2.39
CA ARG A 145 -14.24 -25.68 -1.97
C ARG A 145 -13.06 -24.81 -2.37
N LYS A 146 -12.67 -24.91 -3.64
CA LYS A 146 -11.54 -24.16 -4.21
C LYS A 146 -11.92 -23.52 -5.54
N SER A 147 -11.35 -22.36 -5.77
CA SER A 147 -11.54 -21.57 -7.00
C SER A 147 -10.17 -21.14 -7.52
N GLY A 148 -9.94 -21.32 -8.81
CA GLY A 148 -8.73 -20.94 -9.51
C GLY A 148 -9.08 -20.00 -10.66
N VAL A 149 -8.33 -18.92 -10.81
CA VAL A 149 -8.54 -17.95 -11.89
C VAL A 149 -7.22 -17.70 -12.60
N ALA A 150 -7.14 -18.04 -13.88
CA ALA A 150 -6.07 -17.56 -14.75
C ALA A 150 -6.54 -16.25 -15.40
N PHE A 151 -5.67 -15.24 -15.43
CA PHE A 151 -6.01 -13.91 -15.91
C PHE A 151 -4.83 -13.24 -16.59
N HIS A 152 -5.10 -12.15 -17.28
CA HIS A 152 -4.08 -11.19 -17.67
C HIS A 152 -4.50 -9.77 -17.32
N LEU A 153 -3.51 -8.91 -17.11
CA LEU A 153 -3.70 -7.49 -16.83
C LEU A 153 -3.66 -6.73 -18.14
N GLU A 154 -4.74 -6.03 -18.46
CA GLU A 154 -4.77 -5.05 -19.55
C GLU A 154 -4.61 -3.63 -18.99
N ASP A 155 -3.54 -2.94 -19.40
CA ASP A 155 -3.40 -1.50 -19.22
C ASP A 155 -3.79 -0.79 -20.53
N PRO A 156 -4.92 -0.05 -20.58
CA PRO A 156 -5.37 0.68 -21.77
C PRO A 156 -4.34 1.67 -22.33
N GLN A 157 -3.37 2.10 -21.52
CA GLN A 157 -2.37 3.11 -21.87
C GLN A 157 -0.99 2.52 -22.18
N LYS A 158 -0.63 1.35 -21.64
CA LYS A 158 0.75 0.83 -21.70
C LYS A 158 0.99 -0.38 -22.62
N GLN A 159 -0.02 -0.95 -23.29
CA GLN A 159 0.13 -2.21 -24.06
C GLN A 159 0.85 -3.30 -23.25
N ILE A 160 0.68 -3.29 -21.93
CA ILE A 160 1.21 -4.34 -21.05
C ILE A 160 0.12 -5.41 -20.99
N ASN A 161 0.53 -6.65 -21.28
CA ASN A 161 -0.27 -7.85 -21.13
C ASN A 161 0.50 -8.79 -20.19
N THR A 162 0.32 -8.59 -18.88
CA THR A 162 0.99 -9.38 -17.84
C THR A 162 0.06 -10.49 -17.41
N LYS A 163 0.47 -11.75 -17.56
CA LYS A 163 -0.31 -12.91 -17.13
C LYS A 163 -0.29 -13.07 -15.61
N GLY A 164 -1.28 -13.75 -15.07
CA GLY A 164 -1.36 -14.07 -13.65
C GLY A 164 -2.28 -15.26 -13.38
N ALA A 165 -2.15 -15.79 -12.18
CA ALA A 165 -3.01 -16.84 -11.67
C ALA A 165 -3.32 -16.57 -10.20
N ALA A 166 -4.55 -16.84 -9.80
CA ALA A 166 -5.02 -16.73 -8.44
C ALA A 166 -5.62 -18.06 -7.99
N PHE A 167 -5.20 -18.52 -6.84
CA PHE A 167 -5.69 -19.72 -6.18
C PHE A 167 -6.43 -19.31 -4.91
N PHE A 168 -7.69 -19.74 -4.77
CA PHE A 168 -8.55 -19.39 -3.65
C PHE A 168 -9.04 -20.65 -2.93
N GLU A 169 -8.96 -20.62 -1.59
CA GLU A 169 -9.63 -21.60 -0.73
C GLU A 169 -10.85 -20.95 -0.06
N LEU A 170 -11.97 -21.68 -0.03
CA LEU A 170 -13.24 -21.20 0.48
C LEU A 170 -13.59 -21.84 1.84
N ASN A 171 -14.32 -21.11 2.69
CA ASN A 171 -14.91 -21.62 3.93
C ASN A 171 -16.16 -22.48 3.66
N ASP A 172 -16.88 -22.86 4.72
CA ASP A 172 -18.13 -23.64 4.60
C ASP A 172 -19.25 -22.86 3.89
N ASP A 173 -19.23 -21.53 3.95
CA ASP A 173 -20.20 -20.63 3.32
C ASP A 173 -19.85 -20.28 1.86
N GLY A 174 -18.72 -20.76 1.33
CA GLY A 174 -18.25 -20.45 -0.02
C GLY A 174 -17.54 -19.09 -0.16
N LEU A 175 -17.14 -18.48 0.95
CA LEU A 175 -16.38 -17.23 1.01
C LEU A 175 -14.87 -17.50 1.03
N ILE A 176 -14.09 -16.62 0.40
CA ILE A 176 -12.64 -16.70 0.30
C ILE A 176 -12.01 -16.47 1.68
N ARG A 177 -11.31 -17.50 2.17
CA ARG A 177 -10.51 -17.43 3.41
C ARG A 177 -9.02 -17.34 3.15
N LYS A 178 -8.55 -17.93 2.04
CA LYS A 178 -7.15 -17.88 1.63
C LYS A 178 -7.05 -17.57 0.15
N ALA A 179 -6.03 -16.79 -0.20
CA ALA A 179 -5.69 -16.51 -1.58
C ALA A 179 -4.17 -16.57 -1.79
N PHE A 180 -3.76 -17.07 -2.94
CA PHE A 180 -2.40 -16.95 -3.44
C PHE A 180 -2.47 -16.43 -4.88
N ILE A 181 -2.03 -15.20 -5.10
CA ILE A 181 -2.04 -14.52 -6.39
C ILE A 181 -0.60 -14.33 -6.85
N VAL A 182 -0.28 -14.87 -8.02
CA VAL A 182 1.02 -14.74 -8.67
C VAL A 182 0.84 -14.10 -10.04
N LYS A 183 1.74 -13.17 -10.39
CA LYS A 183 1.78 -12.51 -11.70
C LYS A 183 3.12 -12.79 -12.37
N GLU A 184 3.11 -12.75 -13.68
CA GLU A 184 4.28 -12.85 -14.54
C GLU A 184 5.29 -11.74 -14.18
N ASN A 185 6.56 -12.13 -14.08
CA ASN A 185 7.67 -11.28 -13.68
C ASN A 185 8.74 -11.21 -14.78
N ASP A 186 9.84 -10.50 -14.53
CA ASP A 186 10.94 -10.31 -15.50
C ASP A 186 11.37 -11.62 -16.20
N LYS A 187 11.23 -11.63 -17.53
CA LYS A 187 11.60 -12.74 -18.44
C LYS A 187 13.11 -12.89 -18.60
N SER A 188 13.81 -13.13 -17.49
CA SER A 188 15.26 -13.32 -17.48
C SER A 188 15.71 -14.57 -18.26
N GLY A 189 14.79 -15.51 -18.52
CA GLY A 189 14.94 -16.65 -19.42
C GLY A 189 16.24 -17.42 -19.22
N GLU A 190 16.94 -17.73 -20.31
CA GLU A 190 18.21 -18.46 -20.29
C GLU A 190 19.33 -17.80 -19.49
N SER A 191 19.29 -16.47 -19.31
CA SER A 191 20.34 -15.76 -18.57
C SER A 191 20.32 -16.14 -17.09
N SER A 192 19.13 -16.36 -16.54
CA SER A 192 18.97 -16.86 -15.17
C SER A 192 19.47 -18.29 -15.01
N LEU A 193 19.17 -19.18 -15.98
CA LEU A 193 19.66 -20.56 -15.97
C LEU A 193 21.18 -20.63 -16.04
N LYS A 194 21.83 -19.76 -16.83
CA LYS A 194 23.31 -19.70 -16.90
C LYS A 194 23.93 -19.30 -15.57
N ILE A 195 23.32 -18.34 -14.87
CA ILE A 195 23.76 -17.90 -13.53
C ILE A 195 23.56 -19.04 -12.52
N LEU A 196 22.42 -19.72 -12.55
CA LEU A 196 22.14 -20.87 -11.68
C LEU A 196 23.10 -22.03 -11.92
N LYS A 197 23.41 -22.36 -13.18
CA LYS A 197 24.40 -23.38 -13.53
C LYS A 197 25.78 -23.05 -12.97
N LEU A 198 26.24 -21.81 -13.17
CA LEU A 198 27.51 -21.33 -12.61
C LEU A 198 27.53 -21.41 -11.07
N ALA A 199 26.44 -21.03 -10.40
CA ALA A 199 26.35 -21.11 -8.94
C ALA A 199 26.32 -22.57 -8.45
N SER A 200 25.58 -23.45 -9.14
CA SER A 200 25.52 -24.89 -8.86
C SER A 200 26.90 -25.54 -8.99
N ASP A 201 27.63 -25.24 -10.07
CA ASP A 201 28.98 -25.76 -10.30
C ASP A 201 29.96 -25.31 -9.20
N VAL A 202 29.84 -24.07 -8.72
CA VAL A 202 30.64 -23.55 -7.60
C VAL A 202 30.29 -24.27 -6.28
N ILE A 203 29.02 -24.56 -6.02
CA ILE A 203 28.57 -25.30 -4.83
C ILE A 203 29.03 -26.76 -4.87
N ALA A 204 28.96 -27.40 -6.04
CA ALA A 204 29.46 -28.76 -6.23
C ALA A 204 30.98 -28.81 -6.02
N ALA A 205 31.73 -27.85 -6.59
CA ALA A 205 33.19 -27.76 -6.43
C ALA A 205 33.63 -27.44 -4.99
N THR A 206 32.81 -26.72 -4.21
CA THR A 206 33.11 -26.45 -2.79
C THR A 206 32.79 -27.62 -1.86
N LYS A 207 31.86 -28.51 -2.24
CA LYS A 207 31.56 -29.74 -1.48
C LYS A 207 32.62 -30.85 -1.66
N GLU A 208 33.36 -30.87 -2.76
CA GLU A 208 34.48 -31.82 -2.95
C GLU A 208 35.70 -31.53 -2.04
N GLY A 209 35.72 -30.40 -1.33
CA GLY A 209 36.78 -30.02 -0.39
C GLY A 209 36.62 -30.51 1.06
N GLN A 210 35.49 -31.11 1.43
CA GLN A 210 35.25 -31.67 2.78
C GLN A 210 34.77 -33.11 2.71
N GLY A 211 35.73 -34.04 2.70
CA GLY A 211 35.48 -35.46 2.89
C GLY A 211 35.02 -35.76 4.31
N GLY A 212 33.77 -36.19 4.46
CA GLY A 212 33.20 -36.71 5.69
C GLY A 212 32.09 -37.71 5.37
N SER A 213 32.44 -39.00 5.36
CA SER A 213 31.51 -40.12 5.22
C SER A 213 30.52 -40.17 6.38
N SER A 214 29.23 -40.24 6.08
CA SER A 214 28.25 -40.96 6.91
C SER A 214 27.11 -41.45 6.04
N SER A 215 26.95 -42.78 6.03
CA SER A 215 25.82 -43.49 5.47
C SER A 215 24.72 -43.53 6.53
N ASP A 216 23.68 -42.72 6.38
CA ASP A 216 22.44 -42.92 7.13
C ASP A 216 21.29 -43.04 6.14
N SER A 217 20.68 -44.22 6.13
CA SER A 217 19.44 -44.52 5.45
C SER A 217 18.32 -43.67 6.04
N VAL A 218 17.84 -42.69 5.29
CA VAL A 218 16.72 -41.83 5.66
C VAL A 218 15.39 -42.59 5.46
N PRO A 219 14.42 -42.50 6.39
CA PRO A 219 13.13 -43.17 6.24
C PRO A 219 12.27 -42.46 5.19
N VAL A 220 11.58 -43.27 4.38
CA VAL A 220 10.54 -42.85 3.44
C VAL A 220 9.45 -42.04 4.17
N PRO A 221 9.12 -40.81 3.74
CA PRO A 221 7.97 -40.08 4.27
C PRO A 221 6.68 -40.82 3.94
N THR A 222 5.85 -41.00 4.97
CA THR A 222 4.57 -41.69 4.88
C THR A 222 3.56 -40.79 4.15
N LEU A 223 3.21 -41.16 2.92
CA LEU A 223 2.05 -40.67 2.19
C LEU A 223 0.78 -40.91 3.02
N ALA A 224 0.11 -39.83 3.42
CA ALA A 224 -1.26 -39.87 3.92
C ALA A 224 -2.25 -39.73 2.74
N ASN A 225 -3.35 -40.49 2.83
CA ASN A 225 -4.52 -40.63 1.93
C ASN A 225 -4.39 -41.49 0.65
N PRO A 226 -4.72 -42.80 0.71
CA PRO A 226 -4.70 -43.73 -0.43
C PRO A 226 -6.06 -43.84 -1.18
N SER A 227 -6.66 -42.73 -1.63
CA SER A 227 -7.93 -42.82 -2.38
C SER A 227 -8.20 -41.76 -3.45
N ALA A 228 -7.19 -41.00 -3.89
CA ALA A 228 -7.29 -40.15 -5.08
C ALA A 228 -6.30 -40.63 -6.14
N SER A 229 -6.75 -40.80 -7.39
CA SER A 229 -5.86 -41.00 -8.53
C SER A 229 -4.91 -39.79 -8.65
N VAL A 230 -3.62 -40.04 -8.84
CA VAL A 230 -2.60 -38.99 -9.04
C VAL A 230 -2.92 -38.23 -10.33
N SER A 231 -3.04 -36.90 -10.26
CA SER A 231 -3.37 -36.08 -11.43
C SER A 231 -2.20 -36.02 -12.41
N LEU A 232 -2.46 -35.66 -13.67
CA LEU A 232 -1.40 -35.53 -14.68
C LEU A 232 -0.30 -34.53 -14.26
N PRO A 233 -0.60 -33.35 -13.66
CA PRO A 233 0.43 -32.46 -13.14
C PRO A 233 1.27 -33.08 -12.01
N GLU A 234 0.67 -33.81 -11.08
CA GLU A 234 1.41 -34.49 -10.01
C GLU A 234 2.35 -35.56 -10.58
N GLN A 235 1.94 -36.29 -11.62
CA GLN A 235 2.79 -37.24 -12.33
C GLN A 235 3.96 -36.54 -13.04
N TYR A 236 3.70 -35.39 -13.67
CA TYR A 236 4.71 -34.56 -14.30
C TYR A 236 5.77 -34.10 -13.28
N PHE A 237 5.37 -33.46 -12.18
CA PHE A 237 6.32 -33.01 -11.15
C PHE A 237 7.07 -34.16 -10.48
N ALA A 238 6.41 -35.31 -10.26
CA ALA A 238 7.06 -36.50 -9.71
C ALA A 238 8.16 -37.04 -10.64
N ALA A 239 7.91 -37.07 -11.95
CA ALA A 239 8.91 -37.48 -12.94
C ALA A 239 10.04 -36.44 -13.07
N TRP A 240 9.71 -35.15 -13.03
CA TRP A 240 10.70 -34.07 -13.01
C TRP A 240 11.65 -34.22 -11.81
N ASN A 241 11.11 -34.48 -10.61
CA ASN A 241 11.88 -34.66 -9.38
C ASN A 241 12.81 -35.88 -9.44
N GLN A 242 12.47 -36.89 -10.23
CA GLN A 242 13.33 -38.05 -10.51
C GLN A 242 14.36 -37.78 -11.62
N ARG A 243 14.34 -36.58 -12.21
CA ARG A 243 15.14 -36.18 -13.37
C ARG A 243 14.91 -37.06 -14.60
N ASP A 244 13.70 -37.60 -14.74
CA ASP A 244 13.28 -38.37 -15.91
C ASP A 244 12.39 -37.49 -16.81
N MET A 245 13.02 -36.68 -17.67
CA MET A 245 12.29 -35.76 -18.54
C MET A 245 11.43 -36.50 -19.59
N LYS A 246 11.82 -37.71 -19.99
CA LYS A 246 11.02 -38.55 -20.91
C LYS A 246 9.72 -38.99 -20.27
N GLN A 247 9.78 -39.42 -19.02
CA GLN A 247 8.58 -39.75 -18.25
C GLN A 247 7.78 -38.47 -17.95
N ALA A 248 8.44 -37.35 -17.67
CA ALA A 248 7.79 -36.06 -17.41
C ALA A 248 6.97 -35.59 -18.62
N VAL A 249 7.53 -35.62 -19.83
CA VAL A 249 6.79 -35.22 -21.03
C VAL A 249 5.73 -36.24 -21.45
N SER A 250 5.77 -37.49 -20.93
CA SER A 250 4.84 -38.56 -21.35
C SER A 250 3.36 -38.20 -21.17
N VAL A 251 3.03 -37.38 -20.16
CA VAL A 251 1.67 -36.93 -19.85
C VAL A 251 1.17 -35.78 -20.73
N PHE A 252 2.03 -35.22 -21.59
CA PHE A 252 1.69 -34.12 -22.49
C PHE A 252 1.35 -34.62 -23.90
N ALA A 253 0.42 -33.92 -24.55
CA ALA A 253 0.06 -34.10 -25.94
C ALA A 253 1.25 -33.82 -26.87
N GLN A 254 1.19 -34.35 -28.10
CA GLN A 254 2.30 -34.21 -29.06
C GLN A 254 2.49 -32.75 -29.50
N ASP A 255 1.39 -32.01 -29.60
CA ASP A 255 1.25 -30.62 -30.03
C ASP A 255 1.02 -29.64 -28.86
N ILE A 256 1.52 -29.97 -27.68
CA ILE A 256 1.46 -29.13 -26.47
C ILE A 256 1.95 -27.70 -26.72
N GLU A 257 1.19 -26.72 -26.24
CA GLU A 257 1.67 -25.34 -26.05
C GLU A 257 1.93 -25.11 -24.56
N TYR A 258 3.20 -24.88 -24.21
CA TYR A 258 3.63 -24.70 -22.83
C TYR A 258 4.25 -23.32 -22.63
N ASP A 259 3.68 -22.50 -21.75
CA ASP A 259 4.18 -21.16 -21.46
C ASP A 259 4.79 -21.09 -20.06
N ASP A 260 6.11 -21.23 -19.97
CA ASP A 260 6.84 -20.83 -18.77
C ASP A 260 7.10 -19.33 -18.84
N THR A 261 6.37 -18.57 -18.02
CA THR A 261 6.42 -17.11 -18.03
C THR A 261 7.76 -16.53 -17.60
N ALA A 262 8.68 -17.35 -17.07
CA ALA A 262 10.07 -16.95 -16.85
C ALA A 262 10.86 -16.78 -18.17
N PHE A 263 10.34 -17.32 -19.29
CA PHE A 263 10.97 -17.29 -20.61
C PHE A 263 10.23 -16.36 -21.59
N PRO A 264 10.94 -15.79 -22.58
CA PRO A 264 10.36 -14.84 -23.53
C PRO A 264 9.19 -15.36 -24.37
N ALA A 265 9.17 -16.66 -24.69
CA ALA A 265 8.21 -17.26 -25.62
C ALA A 265 7.77 -18.65 -25.15
N PRO A 266 6.51 -19.04 -25.43
CA PRO A 266 6.03 -20.40 -25.20
C PRO A 266 6.79 -21.46 -26.03
N PHE A 267 6.76 -22.69 -25.55
CA PHE A 267 7.30 -23.87 -26.21
C PHE A 267 6.19 -24.66 -26.90
N SER A 268 6.32 -24.84 -28.22
CA SER A 268 5.35 -25.56 -29.04
C SER A 268 5.89 -26.96 -29.41
N GLY A 269 5.13 -27.98 -29.02
CA GLY A 269 5.42 -29.38 -29.28
C GLY A 269 6.22 -30.08 -28.18
N LYS A 270 5.99 -31.38 -28.04
CA LYS A 270 6.54 -32.21 -26.96
C LYS A 270 8.08 -32.27 -26.93
N GLU A 271 8.71 -32.26 -28.10
CA GLU A 271 10.18 -32.27 -28.24
C GLU A 271 10.80 -30.95 -27.76
N ALA A 272 10.15 -29.80 -28.05
CA ALA A 272 10.62 -28.50 -27.58
C ALA A 272 10.52 -28.41 -26.05
N LEU A 273 9.43 -28.93 -25.48
CA LEU A 273 9.25 -29.03 -24.04
C LEU A 273 10.29 -29.95 -23.38
N GLU A 274 10.53 -31.15 -23.92
CA GLU A 274 11.54 -32.08 -23.38
C GLU A 274 12.93 -31.43 -23.32
N ASN A 275 13.37 -30.82 -24.42
CA ASN A 275 14.65 -30.12 -24.48
C ASN A 275 14.73 -28.97 -23.46
N HIS A 276 13.64 -28.23 -23.29
CA HIS A 276 13.58 -27.16 -22.30
C HIS A 276 13.70 -27.69 -20.87
N LEU A 277 12.98 -28.76 -20.54
CA LEU A 277 13.03 -29.38 -19.22
C LEU A 277 14.41 -29.97 -18.92
N ASP A 278 15.09 -30.56 -19.91
CA ASP A 278 16.48 -31.02 -19.79
C ASP A 278 17.43 -29.86 -19.46
N LEU A 279 17.29 -28.72 -20.14
CA LEU A 279 18.10 -27.52 -19.85
C LEU A 279 17.87 -27.00 -18.43
N CYS A 280 16.63 -26.99 -17.96
CA CYS A 280 16.29 -26.63 -16.59
C CYS A 280 16.87 -27.64 -15.58
N ALA A 281 16.75 -28.94 -15.86
CA ALA A 281 17.29 -30.00 -15.02
C ALA A 281 18.83 -29.96 -14.92
N GLU A 282 19.53 -29.59 -15.98
CA GLU A 282 20.99 -29.39 -15.96
C GLU A 282 21.42 -28.14 -15.17
N ALA A 283 20.61 -27.08 -15.19
CA ALA A 283 20.92 -25.82 -14.52
C ALA A 283 20.62 -25.85 -13.01
N MET A 284 19.72 -26.72 -12.56
CA MET A 284 19.29 -26.80 -11.16
C MET A 284 19.97 -27.95 -10.41
N PRO A 285 20.45 -27.73 -9.16
CA PRO A 285 21.04 -28.79 -8.34
C PRO A 285 20.14 -30.02 -8.20
N PRO A 286 20.67 -31.25 -8.13
CA PRO A 286 19.87 -32.47 -7.94
C PRO A 286 19.07 -32.50 -6.64
N SER A 287 19.44 -31.68 -5.64
CA SER A 287 18.71 -31.55 -4.38
C SER A 287 17.40 -30.78 -4.52
N PHE A 288 17.15 -30.12 -5.66
CA PHE A 288 15.94 -29.35 -5.89
C PHE A 288 14.80 -30.28 -6.30
N SER A 289 13.67 -30.13 -5.62
CA SER A 289 12.43 -30.85 -5.89
C SER A 289 11.24 -29.89 -5.85
N PHE A 290 10.36 -30.00 -6.82
CA PHE A 290 9.06 -29.33 -6.83
C PHE A 290 8.08 -30.10 -5.93
N ILE A 291 7.46 -29.41 -4.99
CA ILE A 291 6.42 -29.95 -4.14
C ILE A 291 5.10 -29.32 -4.57
N VAL A 292 4.12 -30.17 -4.91
CA VAL A 292 2.75 -29.71 -5.18
C VAL A 292 2.05 -29.52 -3.83
N ASP A 293 1.83 -28.27 -3.46
CA ASP A 293 1.17 -27.89 -2.20
C ASP A 293 -0.31 -28.18 -2.23
N ASP A 294 -0.95 -27.85 -3.36
CA ASP A 294 -2.38 -28.01 -3.51
C ASP A 294 -2.83 -28.05 -4.98
N LYS A 295 -4.06 -28.53 -5.22
CA LYS A 295 -4.68 -28.61 -6.55
C LYS A 295 -6.16 -28.28 -6.57
N ILE A 296 -6.61 -27.85 -7.74
CA ILE A 296 -8.01 -27.69 -8.15
C ILE A 296 -8.20 -28.50 -9.43
N ASP A 297 -9.07 -29.49 -9.40
CA ASP A 297 -9.33 -30.38 -10.53
C ASP A 297 -10.80 -30.25 -10.95
N ALA A 298 -11.03 -29.61 -12.10
CA ALA A 298 -12.35 -29.44 -12.69
C ALA A 298 -12.53 -30.34 -13.93
N GLY A 299 -11.84 -31.48 -13.98
CA GLY A 299 -11.91 -32.45 -15.07
C GLY A 299 -10.98 -32.09 -16.22
N ASN A 300 -11.39 -31.18 -17.11
CA ASN A 300 -10.57 -30.78 -18.26
C ASN A 300 -9.65 -29.58 -17.97
N LYS A 301 -9.70 -29.04 -16.75
CA LYS A 301 -8.83 -27.96 -16.28
C LYS A 301 -8.29 -28.31 -14.92
N VAL A 302 -6.98 -28.19 -14.76
CA VAL A 302 -6.30 -28.46 -13.50
C VAL A 302 -5.38 -27.30 -13.17
N MET A 303 -5.49 -26.77 -11.97
CA MET A 303 -4.57 -25.76 -11.44
C MET A 303 -3.87 -26.32 -10.21
N VAL A 304 -2.56 -26.10 -10.13
CA VAL A 304 -1.72 -26.57 -9.03
C VAL A 304 -0.87 -25.44 -8.48
N ARG A 305 -0.75 -25.41 -7.16
CA ARG A 305 0.19 -24.55 -6.45
C ARG A 305 1.40 -25.38 -6.05
N TRP A 306 2.58 -24.82 -6.19
CA TRP A 306 3.82 -25.54 -5.91
C TRP A 306 4.89 -24.61 -5.32
N HIS A 307 5.87 -25.23 -4.69
CA HIS A 307 7.12 -24.59 -4.26
C HIS A 307 8.32 -25.48 -4.56
N VAL A 308 9.53 -24.93 -4.49
CA VAL A 308 10.76 -25.71 -4.63
C VAL A 308 11.42 -25.88 -3.27
N GLU A 309 11.77 -27.11 -2.94
CA GLU A 309 12.59 -27.43 -1.77
C GLU A 309 14.01 -27.78 -2.18
N SER A 310 14.97 -27.56 -1.28
CA SER A 310 16.32 -28.11 -1.34
C SER A 310 16.61 -28.88 -0.07
N ASN A 311 16.77 -30.20 -0.17
CA ASN A 311 16.95 -31.10 0.98
C ASN A 311 15.81 -31.00 2.03
N ALA A 312 14.56 -30.94 1.57
CA ALA A 312 13.36 -30.80 2.40
C ALA A 312 13.22 -29.48 3.16
N GLU A 313 13.95 -28.44 2.74
CA GLU A 313 13.75 -27.06 3.18
C GLU A 313 13.23 -26.21 2.02
N GLU A 314 12.13 -25.49 2.25
CA GLU A 314 11.53 -24.58 1.27
C GLU A 314 12.53 -23.47 0.87
N LEU A 315 12.71 -23.28 -0.43
CA LEU A 315 13.55 -22.20 -0.95
C LEU A 315 12.73 -20.91 -1.03
N PRO A 316 13.22 -19.79 -0.47
CA PRO A 316 12.52 -18.52 -0.55
C PRO A 316 12.42 -18.05 -2.00
N TYR A 317 11.28 -17.46 -2.37
CA TYR A 317 11.02 -16.90 -3.71
C TYR A 317 10.99 -17.93 -4.83
N THR A 318 10.55 -19.16 -4.52
CA THR A 318 10.43 -20.27 -5.47
C THR A 318 9.04 -20.92 -5.50
N ARG A 319 8.03 -20.22 -5.00
CA ARG A 319 6.63 -20.64 -5.12
C ARG A 319 6.04 -20.23 -6.46
N GLY A 320 5.01 -20.94 -6.89
CA GLY A 320 4.36 -20.69 -8.16
C GLY A 320 2.98 -21.33 -8.27
N CYS A 321 2.34 -21.03 -9.39
CA CYS A 321 1.06 -21.60 -9.78
C CYS A 321 1.14 -22.03 -11.24
N SER A 322 0.65 -23.23 -11.53
CA SER A 322 0.56 -23.75 -12.89
C SER A 322 -0.88 -24.10 -13.20
N HIS A 323 -1.34 -23.77 -14.40
CA HIS A 323 -2.64 -24.21 -14.88
C HIS A 323 -2.53 -24.97 -16.20
N TYR A 324 -3.34 -26.00 -16.33
CA TYR A 324 -3.28 -26.98 -17.40
C TYR A 324 -4.66 -27.24 -17.97
N ARG A 325 -4.73 -27.42 -19.29
CA ARG A 325 -5.92 -27.94 -19.98
C ARG A 325 -5.68 -29.37 -20.40
N ILE A 326 -6.62 -30.25 -20.07
CA ILE A 326 -6.57 -31.67 -20.37
C ILE A 326 -7.49 -31.98 -21.54
N GLU A 327 -6.94 -32.65 -22.56
CA GLU A 327 -7.68 -33.17 -23.70
C GLU A 327 -7.20 -34.59 -24.00
N ASN A 328 -8.14 -35.51 -24.26
CA ASN A 328 -7.83 -36.91 -24.56
C ASN A 328 -6.90 -37.58 -23.51
N GLU A 329 -7.14 -37.31 -22.22
CA GLU A 329 -6.34 -37.84 -21.10
C GLU A 329 -4.86 -37.39 -21.10
N LEU A 330 -4.52 -36.32 -21.82
CA LEU A 330 -3.19 -35.72 -21.88
C LEU A 330 -3.27 -34.21 -21.65
N ILE A 331 -2.18 -33.61 -21.18
CA ILE A 331 -2.06 -32.15 -21.05
C ILE A 331 -1.85 -31.55 -22.44
N ALA A 332 -2.80 -30.72 -22.88
CA ALA A 332 -2.81 -30.07 -24.19
C ALA A 332 -2.30 -28.63 -24.16
N SER A 333 -2.43 -27.93 -23.02
CA SER A 333 -1.80 -26.62 -22.78
C SER A 333 -1.37 -26.50 -21.33
N GLY A 334 -0.26 -25.79 -21.08
CA GLY A 334 0.23 -25.50 -19.74
C GLY A 334 0.77 -24.07 -19.63
N THR A 335 0.62 -23.45 -18.48
CA THR A 335 1.27 -22.17 -18.18
C THR A 335 1.77 -22.17 -16.75
N ASP A 336 3.05 -21.83 -16.58
CA ASP A 336 3.73 -21.75 -15.30
C ASP A 336 3.99 -20.28 -14.93
N LEU A 337 3.56 -19.91 -13.73
CA LEU A 337 3.79 -18.60 -13.14
C LEU A 337 4.62 -18.75 -11.86
N LYS A 338 5.77 -18.09 -11.84
CA LYS A 338 6.69 -18.10 -10.71
C LYS A 338 6.66 -16.78 -9.96
N GLU A 339 6.73 -16.85 -8.64
CA GLU A 339 6.84 -15.65 -7.81
C GLU A 339 8.15 -14.87 -8.07
N PRO A 340 8.16 -13.53 -7.84
CA PRO A 340 9.32 -12.70 -8.14
C PRO A 340 10.49 -13.00 -7.20
N ALA A 341 11.69 -13.11 -7.78
CA ALA A 341 12.84 -13.71 -7.10
C ALA A 341 13.45 -12.89 -5.95
N VAL A 342 13.25 -11.56 -5.87
CA VAL A 342 13.93 -10.71 -4.86
C VAL A 342 13.19 -9.40 -4.52
N PHE A 343 12.59 -8.72 -5.50
CA PHE A 343 12.07 -7.36 -5.31
C PHE A 343 10.55 -7.32 -5.37
N LYS A 344 9.91 -7.41 -4.21
CA LYS A 344 8.47 -7.21 -4.05
C LYS A 344 8.18 -5.70 -3.96
N THR A 345 7.73 -5.10 -5.06
CA THR A 345 7.58 -3.64 -5.20
C THR A 345 6.14 -3.15 -5.06
N GLY A 346 5.17 -4.03 -4.84
CA GLY A 346 3.73 -3.72 -4.86
C GLY A 346 3.35 -2.56 -3.92
N GLY A 347 3.82 -2.56 -2.67
CA GLY A 347 3.54 -1.45 -1.73
C GLY A 347 4.20 -0.13 -2.14
N LEU A 348 5.42 -0.19 -2.67
CA LEU A 348 6.16 0.98 -3.18
C LEU A 348 5.48 1.56 -4.42
N MET A 349 5.11 0.71 -5.37
CA MET A 349 4.44 1.10 -6.60
C MET A 349 3.05 1.66 -6.32
N LEU A 350 2.29 1.03 -5.44
CA LEU A 350 1.00 1.54 -4.95
C LEU A 350 1.15 2.96 -4.38
N PHE A 351 2.18 3.20 -3.58
CA PHE A 351 2.47 4.53 -3.05
C PHE A 351 2.78 5.54 -4.16
N ILE A 352 3.69 5.20 -5.08
CA ILE A 352 4.10 6.09 -6.17
C ILE A 352 2.91 6.39 -7.10
N ASP A 353 2.15 5.38 -7.49
CA ASP A 353 1.02 5.52 -8.40
C ASP A 353 -0.12 6.30 -7.76
N SER A 354 -0.45 6.01 -6.49
CA SER A 354 -1.46 6.77 -5.73
C SER A 354 -1.04 8.23 -5.59
N PHE A 355 0.21 8.50 -5.20
CA PHE A 355 0.73 9.85 -5.08
C PHE A 355 0.75 10.60 -6.42
N SER A 356 1.22 9.94 -7.48
CA SER A 356 1.28 10.49 -8.85
C SER A 356 -0.12 10.80 -9.39
N SER A 357 -1.09 9.91 -9.17
CA SER A 357 -2.49 10.15 -9.53
C SER A 357 -3.03 11.38 -8.81
N LYS A 358 -2.90 11.43 -7.48
CA LYS A 358 -3.37 12.56 -6.68
C LYS A 358 -2.72 13.88 -7.10
N LEU A 359 -1.42 13.87 -7.42
CA LEU A 359 -0.71 15.07 -7.90
C LEU A 359 -1.20 15.53 -9.27
N ARG A 360 -1.53 14.60 -10.16
CA ARG A 360 -2.09 14.88 -11.49
C ARG A 360 -3.49 15.48 -11.38
N ASP A 361 -4.32 14.91 -10.52
CA ASP A 361 -5.71 15.33 -10.32
C ASP A 361 -5.77 16.67 -9.56
N GLU A 362 -4.88 16.88 -8.60
CA GLU A 362 -4.80 18.10 -7.77
C GLU A 362 -3.37 18.65 -7.70
N PRO A 363 -2.93 19.43 -8.72
CA PRO A 363 -1.57 19.97 -8.77
C PRO A 363 -1.17 20.85 -7.57
N ILE A 364 -2.16 21.40 -6.85
CA ILE A 364 -1.91 22.18 -5.63
C ILE A 364 -1.18 21.37 -4.55
N ARG A 365 -1.24 20.04 -4.57
CA ARG A 365 -0.48 19.14 -3.69
C ARG A 365 1.04 19.24 -3.86
N MET A 366 1.51 19.87 -4.95
CA MET A 366 2.92 20.25 -5.07
C MET A 366 3.35 21.21 -3.96
N VAL A 367 2.46 22.04 -3.43
CA VAL A 367 2.79 23.03 -2.39
C VAL A 367 3.32 22.36 -1.11
N PRO A 368 2.55 21.49 -0.40
CA PRO A 368 3.07 20.79 0.77
C PRO A 368 4.27 19.89 0.44
N THR A 369 4.33 19.31 -0.76
CA THR A 369 5.45 18.47 -1.21
C THR A 369 6.77 19.28 -1.31
N LEU A 370 6.73 20.43 -1.96
CA LEU A 370 7.91 21.30 -2.12
C LEU A 370 8.31 21.93 -0.79
N VAL A 371 7.34 22.34 0.04
CA VAL A 371 7.62 22.83 1.39
C VAL A 371 8.27 21.72 2.23
N TRP A 372 7.81 20.47 2.12
CA TRP A 372 8.40 19.34 2.83
C TRP A 372 9.83 19.06 2.36
N ALA A 373 10.07 18.99 1.05
CA ALA A 373 11.40 18.77 0.50
C ALA A 373 12.37 19.89 0.93
N THR A 374 11.90 21.14 0.90
CA THR A 374 12.67 22.30 1.38
C THR A 374 12.94 22.19 2.88
N TYR A 375 11.92 21.87 3.69
CA TYR A 375 12.04 21.70 5.13
C TYR A 375 13.05 20.61 5.48
N MET A 376 12.94 19.42 4.87
CA MET A 376 13.87 18.31 5.07
C MET A 376 15.29 18.69 4.67
N TYR A 377 15.47 19.35 3.51
CA TYR A 377 16.78 19.81 3.08
C TYR A 377 17.38 20.82 4.07
N VAL A 378 16.60 21.84 4.46
CA VAL A 378 17.05 22.91 5.35
C VAL A 378 17.40 22.38 6.73
N VAL A 379 16.53 21.57 7.35
CA VAL A 379 16.75 21.06 8.71
C VAL A 379 17.87 20.03 8.76
N PHE A 380 17.88 19.07 7.83
CA PHE A 380 18.78 17.91 7.94
C PHE A 380 20.12 18.06 7.22
N PHE A 381 20.19 18.84 6.15
CA PHE A 381 21.35 18.82 5.24
C PHE A 381 22.01 20.18 5.01
N SER A 382 21.28 21.28 5.19
CA SER A 382 21.79 22.60 4.85
C SER A 382 22.62 23.24 5.97
N ASP A 383 23.72 23.89 5.62
CA ASP A 383 24.51 24.76 6.52
C ASP A 383 24.02 26.22 6.53
N TRP A 384 23.01 26.55 5.72
CA TRP A 384 22.52 27.92 5.54
C TRP A 384 21.61 28.40 6.70
N PHE A 385 21.00 27.48 7.43
CA PHE A 385 20.06 27.77 8.51
C PHE A 385 20.76 27.79 9.88
N TYR A 386 20.14 28.42 10.88
CA TYR A 386 20.69 28.53 12.23
C TYR A 386 21.10 27.16 12.80
N GLY A 387 22.23 27.14 13.49
CA GLY A 387 22.84 25.92 14.05
C GLY A 387 23.37 24.91 13.03
N LEU A 388 23.98 23.84 13.52
CA LEU A 388 24.53 22.75 12.69
C LEU A 388 23.42 21.85 12.14
N PRO A 389 23.60 21.24 10.96
CA PRO A 389 22.64 20.29 10.40
C PRO A 389 22.40 19.09 11.31
N ALA A 390 21.20 18.49 11.19
CA ALA A 390 20.77 17.37 12.03
C ALA A 390 21.76 16.18 12.02
N THR A 391 22.49 16.01 10.92
CA THR A 391 23.51 14.96 10.73
C THR A 391 24.80 15.20 11.50
N SER A 392 25.04 16.44 11.94
CA SER A 392 26.25 16.89 12.64
C SER A 392 25.94 17.44 14.03
N LEU A 393 24.78 17.09 14.61
CA LEU A 393 24.37 17.59 15.92
C LEU A 393 25.31 17.10 17.01
N GLU A 394 25.67 18.03 17.90
CA GLU A 394 26.45 17.74 19.09
C GLU A 394 25.62 16.95 20.11
N VAL A 395 26.29 16.20 20.98
CA VAL A 395 25.65 15.44 22.08
C VAL A 395 24.79 16.35 22.97
N ARG A 396 25.23 17.59 23.19
CA ARG A 396 24.49 18.60 23.97
C ARG A 396 23.10 18.88 23.41
N THR A 397 22.94 18.95 22.09
CA THR A 397 21.63 19.19 21.46
C THR A 397 20.70 17.99 21.64
N TRP A 398 21.24 16.76 21.68
CA TRP A 398 20.45 15.57 22.02
C TRP A 398 20.01 15.55 23.48
N GLU A 399 20.82 16.06 24.40
CA GLU A 399 20.43 16.25 25.80
C GLU A 399 19.30 17.27 25.93
N GLU A 400 19.37 18.38 25.18
CA GLU A 400 18.31 19.39 25.13
C GLU A 400 16.98 18.83 24.61
N VAL A 401 17.01 18.05 23.52
CA VAL A 401 15.81 17.36 22.99
C VAL A 401 15.22 16.41 24.02
N ARG A 402 16.06 15.62 24.69
CA ARG A 402 15.63 14.73 25.78
C ARG A 402 15.00 15.54 26.92
N ASP A 403 15.64 16.63 27.32
CA ASP A 403 15.22 17.41 28.49
C ASP A 403 13.88 18.14 28.22
N LEU A 404 13.70 18.69 27.02
CA LEU A 404 12.42 19.19 26.55
C LEU A 404 11.34 18.09 26.55
N SER A 405 11.69 16.89 26.08
CA SER A 405 10.77 15.75 26.05
C SER A 405 10.38 15.26 27.44
N LEU A 406 11.27 15.35 28.44
CA LEU A 406 10.95 15.05 29.84
C LEU A 406 9.97 16.08 30.44
N ASN A 407 9.95 17.30 29.90
CA ASN A 407 9.02 18.38 30.26
C ASN A 407 7.78 18.45 29.36
N PHE A 408 7.37 17.30 28.80
CA PHE A 408 6.19 17.16 27.94
C PHE A 408 4.91 17.68 28.63
N PHE A 409 4.18 18.54 27.92
CA PHE A 409 3.03 19.32 28.36
C PHE A 409 3.22 20.05 29.69
N LEU A 410 4.48 20.36 30.04
CA LEU A 410 4.89 21.00 31.29
C LEU A 410 4.45 20.23 32.55
N VAL A 411 4.11 18.94 32.43
CA VAL A 411 3.58 18.16 33.55
C VAL A 411 4.63 18.00 34.65
N SER A 412 5.82 17.55 34.29
CA SER A 412 6.92 17.34 35.24
C SER A 412 7.42 18.62 35.93
N PRO A 413 7.63 19.76 35.25
CA PRO A 413 8.06 20.98 35.94
C PRO A 413 6.95 21.62 36.78
N ILE A 414 5.67 21.48 36.42
CA ILE A 414 4.55 21.98 37.24
C ILE A 414 4.39 21.15 38.52
N LEU A 415 4.61 19.83 38.43
CA LEU A 415 4.52 18.90 39.57
C LEU A 415 5.81 18.81 40.39
N ASP A 416 6.85 19.56 40.02
CA ASP A 416 8.17 19.56 40.67
C ASP A 416 8.73 18.13 40.84
N LEU A 417 8.65 17.34 39.75
CA LEU A 417 9.13 15.95 39.78
C LEU A 417 10.66 15.91 39.85
N PRO A 418 11.25 14.93 40.55
CA PRO A 418 12.70 14.89 40.81
C PRO A 418 13.55 14.69 39.55
N PHE A 419 12.94 14.31 38.44
CA PHE A 419 13.58 14.13 37.15
C PHE A 419 13.27 15.27 36.17
N ALA A 420 12.58 16.34 36.59
CA ALA A 420 12.23 17.47 35.74
C ALA A 420 13.49 18.32 35.47
N PRO A 421 14.06 18.30 34.24
CA PRO A 421 15.20 19.14 33.92
C PRO A 421 14.82 20.62 33.92
N VAL A 422 15.80 21.48 34.20
CA VAL A 422 15.65 22.93 34.11
C VAL A 422 16.10 23.39 32.73
N VAL A 423 15.13 23.74 31.88
CA VAL A 423 15.36 24.26 30.52
C VAL A 423 14.95 25.73 30.45
N HIS A 424 15.43 26.46 29.44
CA HIS A 424 15.03 27.85 29.22
C HIS A 424 13.49 27.96 29.06
N PRO A 425 12.77 28.72 29.92
CA PRO A 425 11.31 28.74 29.93
C PRO A 425 10.68 29.09 28.58
N GLY A 426 11.29 30.03 27.84
CA GLY A 426 10.83 30.42 26.51
C GLY A 426 10.87 29.28 25.49
N LEU A 427 11.89 28.40 25.58
CA LEU A 427 12.01 27.26 24.67
C LEU A 427 11.02 26.16 25.04
N GLU A 428 10.86 25.85 26.33
CA GLU A 428 9.83 24.92 26.81
C GLU A 428 8.42 25.39 26.44
N GLY A 429 8.18 26.70 26.48
CA GLY A 429 6.92 27.32 26.08
C GLY A 429 6.64 27.14 24.60
N ILE A 430 7.62 27.40 23.73
CA ILE A 430 7.51 27.17 22.28
C ILE A 430 7.28 25.69 21.97
N PHE A 431 8.09 24.81 22.57
CA PHE A 431 8.02 23.36 22.37
C PHE A 431 6.65 22.80 22.77
N ASN A 432 6.17 23.11 23.97
CA ASN A 432 4.90 22.57 24.45
C ASN A 432 3.68 23.20 23.77
N LEU A 433 3.76 24.46 23.33
CA LEU A 433 2.76 25.05 22.45
C LEU A 433 2.67 24.28 21.13
N LEU A 434 3.81 23.97 20.52
CA LEU A 434 3.89 23.24 19.26
C LEU A 434 3.32 21.82 19.39
N LEU A 435 3.68 21.08 20.44
CA LEU A 435 3.15 19.72 20.66
C LEU A 435 1.66 19.72 20.97
N SER A 436 1.19 20.70 21.75
CA SER A 436 -0.23 20.88 22.00
C SER A 436 -1.00 21.18 20.70
N TRP A 437 -0.40 21.94 19.79
CA TRP A 437 -0.99 22.18 18.47
C TRP A 437 -0.95 20.90 17.61
N ALA A 438 0.16 20.18 17.60
CA ALA A 438 0.27 18.89 16.91
C ALA A 438 -0.81 17.90 17.37
N ALA A 439 -1.07 17.84 18.68
CA ALA A 439 -2.08 16.96 19.26
C ALA A 439 -3.51 17.32 18.85
N MET A 440 -3.80 18.61 18.60
CA MET A 440 -5.12 19.04 18.09
C MET A 440 -5.45 18.46 16.72
N PHE A 441 -4.45 18.09 15.90
CA PHE A 441 -4.71 17.43 14.63
C PHE A 441 -5.40 16.06 14.79
N ALA A 442 -5.33 15.43 15.98
CA ALA A 442 -6.14 14.25 16.30
C ALA A 442 -7.65 14.48 16.13
N GLY A 443 -8.11 15.73 16.23
CA GLY A 443 -9.49 16.13 15.98
C GLY A 443 -9.95 15.92 14.53
N PHE A 444 -9.04 15.60 13.61
CA PHE A 444 -9.35 15.28 12.21
C PHE A 444 -9.17 13.78 11.89
N LEU A 445 -9.11 12.90 12.89
CA LEU A 445 -8.98 11.46 12.66
C LEU A 445 -10.10 10.87 11.80
N SER A 446 -11.28 11.49 11.80
CA SER A 446 -12.38 11.14 10.91
C SER A 446 -12.11 11.40 9.43
N ASP A 447 -10.99 12.03 9.06
CA ASP A 447 -10.58 12.19 7.65
C ASP A 447 -10.06 10.88 7.04
N ASP A 448 -9.56 9.95 7.87
CA ASP A 448 -9.10 8.62 7.46
C ASP A 448 -10.15 7.59 7.88
N ARG A 449 -10.79 6.94 6.90
CA ARG A 449 -11.93 6.05 7.14
C ARG A 449 -11.82 4.78 6.32
N LYS A 450 -12.66 3.80 6.67
CA LYS A 450 -12.75 2.55 5.94
C LYS A 450 -13.13 2.78 4.47
N SER A 451 -14.19 3.53 4.21
CA SER A 451 -14.63 3.93 2.85
C SER A 451 -13.64 4.84 2.11
N LYS A 452 -12.88 5.67 2.83
CA LYS A 452 -11.92 6.65 2.29
C LYS A 452 -10.56 6.53 3.00
N PRO A 453 -9.76 5.49 2.69
CA PRO A 453 -8.47 5.34 3.34
C PRO A 453 -7.45 6.34 2.78
N ASN A 454 -6.71 6.98 3.66
CA ASN A 454 -5.58 7.82 3.26
C ASN A 454 -4.35 6.97 3.03
N LEU A 455 -3.56 7.28 2.00
CA LEU A 455 -2.30 6.58 1.70
C LEU A 455 -1.37 6.58 2.92
N PHE A 456 -1.23 7.74 3.57
CA PHE A 456 -0.62 7.87 4.88
C PHE A 456 -1.71 8.10 5.96
N PRO A 457 -1.96 7.14 6.86
CA PRO A 457 -2.99 7.24 7.89
C PRO A 457 -2.79 8.40 8.87
N MET A 458 -3.90 8.99 9.35
CA MET A 458 -3.85 10.19 10.20
C MET A 458 -3.32 9.89 11.60
N LEU A 459 -3.67 8.76 12.21
CA LEU A 459 -3.25 8.43 13.57
C LEU A 459 -1.70 8.29 13.71
N PRO A 460 -1.01 7.48 12.89
CA PRO A 460 0.44 7.49 12.82
C PRO A 460 1.03 8.86 12.48
N ALA A 461 0.37 9.65 11.61
CA ALA A 461 0.83 11.00 11.30
C ALA A 461 0.84 11.90 12.53
N VAL A 462 -0.26 11.95 13.30
CA VAL A 462 -0.36 12.74 14.53
C VAL A 462 0.63 12.26 15.60
N ALA A 463 0.80 10.95 15.75
CA ALA A 463 1.82 10.39 16.65
C ALA A 463 3.23 10.81 16.22
N GLY A 464 3.54 10.75 14.92
CA GLY A 464 4.80 11.22 14.36
C GLY A 464 5.01 12.73 14.51
N MET A 465 3.94 13.53 14.42
CA MET A 465 3.98 14.97 14.67
C MET A 465 4.42 15.32 16.10
N GLN A 466 4.23 14.43 17.08
CA GLN A 466 4.72 14.66 18.46
C GLN A 466 6.25 14.62 18.56
N PHE A 467 6.95 14.11 17.54
CA PHE A 467 8.42 14.02 17.52
C PHE A 467 9.05 14.88 16.43
N LEU A 468 8.52 14.82 15.21
CA LEU A 468 9.06 15.50 14.03
C LEU A 468 8.02 16.36 13.29
N THR A 469 6.91 16.71 13.96
CA THR A 469 6.03 17.85 13.59
C THR A 469 5.75 17.93 12.08
N SER A 470 6.32 18.91 11.38
CA SER A 470 6.06 19.18 9.96
C SER A 470 6.58 18.08 9.02
N ALA A 471 7.56 17.28 9.45
CA ALA A 471 8.04 16.14 8.68
C ALA A 471 6.95 15.08 8.48
N PHE A 472 5.94 15.04 9.36
CA PHE A 472 4.79 14.14 9.27
C PHE A 472 3.52 14.83 8.76
N LEU A 473 3.30 16.10 9.11
CA LEU A 473 2.12 16.84 8.64
C LEU A 473 2.11 17.02 7.12
N LEU A 474 3.23 17.45 6.52
CA LEU A 474 3.25 17.80 5.10
C LEU A 474 3.08 16.58 4.18
N PRO A 475 3.71 15.41 4.43
CA PRO A 475 3.44 14.20 3.66
C PRO A 475 1.99 13.73 3.82
N TYR A 476 1.41 13.85 5.02
CA TYR A 476 -0.01 13.56 5.24
C TYR A 476 -0.88 14.45 4.33
N LEU A 477 -0.67 15.76 4.35
CA LEU A 477 -1.44 16.70 3.52
C LEU A 477 -1.24 16.46 2.02
N ALA A 478 -0.04 16.06 1.60
CA ALA A 478 0.25 15.77 0.20
C ALA A 478 -0.47 14.49 -0.29
N THR A 479 -0.66 13.50 0.60
CA THR A 479 -1.11 12.15 0.25
C THR A 479 -2.55 11.82 0.67
N ARG A 480 -3.17 12.59 1.55
CA ARG A 480 -4.57 12.38 2.00
C ARG A 480 -5.58 12.49 0.86
N SER A 481 -6.69 11.77 0.95
CA SER A 481 -7.85 11.93 0.06
C SER A 481 -8.71 13.12 0.52
N VAL A 482 -9.20 13.92 -0.43
CA VAL A 482 -10.11 15.05 -0.14
C VAL A 482 -11.57 14.62 -0.23
N GLU A 483 -12.48 15.42 0.32
CA GLU A 483 -13.91 15.22 0.06
C GLU A 483 -14.30 15.83 -1.29
N ASP A 484 -15.19 15.16 -2.03
CA ASP A 484 -15.61 15.62 -3.36
C ASP A 484 -16.20 17.05 -3.29
N ASN A 485 -15.76 17.91 -4.20
CA ASN A 485 -16.12 19.32 -4.24
C ASN A 485 -17.58 19.56 -4.64
N GLY A 486 -18.27 18.55 -5.16
CA GLY A 486 -19.67 18.63 -5.55
C GLY A 486 -20.70 18.46 -4.41
N THR A 487 -20.27 18.03 -3.21
CA THR A 487 -21.21 17.66 -2.13
C THR A 487 -21.12 18.65 -0.97
N GLU A 488 -22.20 19.39 -0.70
CA GLU A 488 -22.27 20.37 0.41
C GLU A 488 -22.20 19.70 1.80
N SER A 489 -22.59 18.43 1.90
CA SER A 489 -22.50 17.65 3.14
C SER A 489 -22.16 16.18 2.87
N VAL A 490 -21.13 15.66 3.53
CA VAL A 490 -20.77 14.23 3.46
C VAL A 490 -21.22 13.56 4.75
N ALA A 491 -22.26 12.72 4.67
CA ALA A 491 -22.70 11.91 5.80
C ALA A 491 -21.74 10.72 5.97
N ILE A 492 -21.26 10.50 7.20
CA ILE A 492 -20.37 9.39 7.51
C ILE A 492 -21.20 8.20 7.98
N PRO A 493 -20.98 6.97 7.46
CA PRO A 493 -21.64 5.77 7.98
C PRO A 493 -21.36 5.60 9.47
N ALA A 494 -22.39 5.28 10.26
CA ALA A 494 -22.27 5.22 11.72
C ALA A 494 -21.26 4.16 12.19
N GLU A 495 -21.13 3.05 11.45
CA GLU A 495 -20.14 2.00 11.72
C GLU A 495 -18.68 2.45 11.57
N GLU A 496 -18.41 3.49 10.78
CA GLU A 496 -17.04 3.99 10.58
C GLU A 496 -16.57 4.91 11.73
N ILE A 497 -17.49 5.35 12.59
CA ILE A 497 -17.17 6.22 13.72
C ILE A 497 -16.66 5.36 14.88
N THR A 498 -15.38 5.03 14.83
CA THR A 498 -14.69 4.23 15.85
C THR A 498 -14.67 4.93 17.22
N PRO A 499 -14.48 4.20 18.34
CA PRO A 499 -14.34 4.80 19.67
C PRO A 499 -13.20 5.83 19.74
N VAL A 500 -12.12 5.61 18.99
CA VAL A 500 -11.00 6.54 18.90
C VAL A 500 -11.43 7.85 18.24
N ILE A 501 -12.13 7.77 17.10
CA ILE A 501 -12.69 8.96 16.42
C ILE A 501 -13.66 9.70 17.36
N LYS A 502 -14.53 9.00 18.09
CA LYS A 502 -15.44 9.63 19.07
C LYS A 502 -14.67 10.36 20.18
N ALA A 503 -13.60 9.74 20.69
CA ALA A 503 -12.79 10.34 21.74
C ALA A 503 -12.07 11.61 21.26
N THR A 504 -11.54 11.60 20.03
CA THR A 504 -10.84 12.76 19.48
C THR A 504 -11.75 13.80 18.84
N ASP A 505 -12.99 13.45 18.49
CA ASP A 505 -14.02 14.40 18.10
C ASP A 505 -14.56 15.22 19.29
N SER A 506 -14.27 14.78 20.52
CA SER A 506 -14.72 15.46 21.72
C SER A 506 -14.25 16.93 21.79
N LYS A 507 -15.17 17.80 22.18
CA LYS A 507 -14.90 19.23 22.48
C LYS A 507 -13.84 19.41 23.57
N ILE A 508 -13.64 18.40 24.40
CA ILE A 508 -12.62 18.38 25.46
C ILE A 508 -11.21 18.47 24.85
N LEU A 509 -10.98 17.90 23.66
CA LEU A 509 -9.66 17.95 23.01
C LEU A 509 -9.24 19.41 22.75
N GLY A 510 -10.12 20.20 22.13
CA GLY A 510 -9.87 21.62 21.85
C GLY A 510 -9.61 22.42 23.12
N LEU A 511 -10.42 22.22 24.16
CA LEU A 511 -10.25 22.88 25.46
C LEU A 511 -8.96 22.48 26.17
N ALA A 512 -8.67 21.19 26.25
CA ALA A 512 -7.49 20.67 26.95
C ALA A 512 -6.21 21.16 26.28
N MET A 513 -6.11 21.06 24.95
CA MET A 513 -4.95 21.56 24.21
C MET A 513 -4.89 23.09 24.22
N GLY A 514 -6.04 23.78 24.17
CA GLY A 514 -6.08 25.22 24.36
C GLY A 514 -5.49 25.66 25.70
N LEU A 515 -5.79 24.93 26.78
CA LEU A 515 -5.22 25.17 28.11
C LEU A 515 -3.72 24.87 28.16
N VAL A 516 -3.26 23.75 27.60
CA VAL A 516 -1.84 23.40 27.56
C VAL A 516 -1.04 24.44 26.77
N GLY A 517 -1.47 24.81 25.56
CA GLY A 517 -0.73 25.79 24.76
C GLY A 517 -0.80 27.21 25.35
N THR A 518 -1.93 27.64 25.92
CA THR A 518 -2.01 28.92 26.65
C THR A 518 -1.11 28.91 27.89
N GLY A 519 -1.12 27.82 28.64
CA GLY A 519 -0.23 27.59 29.77
C GLY A 519 1.24 27.59 29.36
N SER A 520 1.57 27.08 28.18
CA SER A 520 2.93 27.09 27.63
C SER A 520 3.41 28.48 27.28
N ILE A 521 2.53 29.33 26.73
CA ILE A 521 2.81 30.76 26.51
C ILE A 521 3.05 31.45 27.86
N ALA A 522 2.17 31.23 28.84
CA ALA A 522 2.32 31.80 30.18
C ALA A 522 3.61 31.32 30.87
N TRP A 523 3.96 30.05 30.71
CA TRP A 523 5.19 29.46 31.22
C TRP A 523 6.42 30.15 30.62
N GLY A 524 6.47 30.29 29.30
CA GLY A 524 7.57 31.00 28.64
C GLY A 524 7.75 32.44 29.12
N LEU A 525 6.64 33.12 29.43
CA LEU A 525 6.65 34.52 29.87
C LEU A 525 6.92 34.72 31.36
N PHE A 526 6.53 33.78 32.23
CA PHE A 526 6.51 34.02 33.68
C PHE A 526 7.20 32.97 34.55
N ALA A 527 7.47 31.76 34.02
CA ALA A 527 8.11 30.72 34.83
C ALA A 527 9.58 31.06 35.15
N ARG A 528 10.05 30.53 36.29
CA ARG A 528 11.45 30.62 36.77
C ARG A 528 12.03 32.04 36.71
N PHE A 529 11.25 33.01 37.22
CA PHE A 529 11.64 34.43 37.24
C PHE A 529 12.97 34.66 37.96
N ASP A 530 13.22 33.93 39.06
CA ASP A 530 14.44 34.08 39.85
C ASP A 530 15.70 33.61 39.09
N ASP A 531 15.57 32.61 38.21
CA ASP A 531 16.69 32.02 37.47
C ASP A 531 16.96 32.69 36.12
N PHE A 532 15.90 33.16 35.44
CA PHE A 532 15.98 33.68 34.06
C PHE A 532 15.66 35.18 33.93
N GLY A 533 15.43 35.86 35.06
CA GLY A 533 15.22 37.29 35.10
C GLY A 533 13.88 37.74 34.49
N ASP A 534 13.83 39.04 34.18
CA ASP A 534 12.66 39.71 33.63
C ASP A 534 12.40 39.35 32.16
N ILE A 535 11.22 39.74 31.66
CA ILE A 535 10.76 39.39 30.30
C ILE A 535 11.76 39.88 29.23
N SER A 536 12.36 41.06 29.42
CA SER A 536 13.32 41.64 28.47
C SER A 536 14.59 40.80 28.39
N THR A 537 15.17 40.45 29.54
CA THR A 537 16.40 39.64 29.60
C THR A 537 16.15 38.26 29.00
N ARG A 538 15.02 37.65 29.33
CA ARG A 538 14.63 36.32 28.83
C ARG A 538 14.38 36.30 27.33
N TYR A 539 13.74 37.34 26.79
CA TYR A 539 13.52 37.44 25.36
C TYR A 539 14.86 37.56 24.62
N ALA A 540 15.78 38.37 25.14
CA ALA A 540 17.12 38.50 24.56
C ALA A 540 17.89 37.16 24.58
N SER A 541 17.89 36.44 25.70
CA SER A 541 18.53 35.12 25.79
C SER A 541 17.86 34.06 24.93
N LEU A 542 16.53 34.14 24.76
CA LEU A 542 15.80 33.24 23.87
C LEU A 542 16.20 33.45 22.41
N ILE A 543 16.29 34.70 21.95
CA ILE A 543 16.69 35.00 20.57
C ILE A 543 18.13 34.56 20.32
N ASP A 544 19.04 34.76 21.27
CA ASP A 544 20.42 34.28 21.17
C ASP A 544 20.45 32.75 21.04
N LEU A 545 19.71 32.04 21.91
CA LEU A 545 19.57 30.59 21.86
C LEU A 545 19.02 30.10 20.50
N LEU A 546 17.92 30.69 20.01
CA LEU A 546 17.30 30.30 18.75
C LEU A 546 18.19 30.61 17.52
N SER A 547 19.13 31.54 17.64
CA SER A 547 20.05 31.88 16.54
C SER A 547 21.21 30.89 16.41
N ILE A 548 21.50 30.12 17.47
CA ILE A 548 22.59 29.13 17.50
C ILE A 548 22.07 27.69 17.49
N ASP A 549 20.86 27.45 18.01
CA ASP A 549 20.28 26.13 18.11
C ASP A 549 19.30 25.84 16.95
N ARG A 550 19.61 24.77 16.21
CA ARG A 550 18.79 24.33 15.09
C ARG A 550 17.46 23.74 15.55
N VAL A 551 17.46 23.02 16.67
CA VAL A 551 16.24 22.35 17.15
C VAL A 551 15.21 23.40 17.56
N GLY A 552 15.58 24.35 18.40
CA GLY A 552 14.72 25.44 18.83
C GLY A 552 14.23 26.32 17.67
N SER A 553 15.11 26.68 16.73
CA SER A 553 14.71 27.46 15.55
C SER A 553 13.77 26.68 14.63
N SER A 554 13.91 25.35 14.51
CA SER A 554 12.99 24.52 13.73
C SER A 554 11.56 24.53 14.30
N PHE A 555 11.38 24.65 15.62
CA PHE A 555 10.04 24.76 16.22
C PHE A 555 9.29 26.01 15.75
N LEU A 556 9.98 27.12 15.49
CA LEU A 556 9.35 28.32 14.93
C LEU A 556 8.90 28.11 13.48
N VAL A 557 9.70 27.38 12.70
CA VAL A 557 9.34 27.00 11.33
C VAL A 557 8.11 26.08 11.37
N ASP A 558 8.05 25.14 12.30
CA ASP A 558 6.90 24.26 12.48
C ASP A 558 5.62 25.01 12.86
N LEU A 559 5.70 25.97 13.79
CA LEU A 559 4.56 26.83 14.15
C LEU A 559 4.04 27.61 12.93
N ALA A 560 4.95 28.10 12.07
CA ALA A 560 4.57 28.77 10.83
C ALA A 560 3.91 27.79 9.84
N ILE A 561 4.46 26.59 9.66
CA ILE A 561 3.88 25.55 8.80
C ILE A 561 2.48 25.16 9.31
N PHE A 562 2.31 24.93 10.61
CA PHE A 562 1.02 24.61 11.20
C PHE A 562 0.01 25.74 10.96
N GLY A 563 0.42 27.00 11.17
CA GLY A 563 -0.40 28.17 10.90
C GLY A 563 -0.86 28.26 9.45
N LEU A 564 0.03 27.97 8.49
CA LEU A 564 -0.26 28.03 7.06
C LEU A 564 -1.13 26.88 6.57
N PHE A 565 -0.92 25.68 7.09
CA PHE A 565 -1.52 24.46 6.53
C PHE A 565 -2.68 23.88 7.35
N GLN A 566 -2.92 24.31 8.59
CA GLN A 566 -4.07 23.81 9.38
C GLN A 566 -5.40 23.97 8.63
N GLY A 567 -5.55 25.03 7.84
CA GLY A 567 -6.77 25.32 7.10
C GLY A 567 -7.13 24.28 6.03
N TRP A 568 -6.15 23.50 5.57
CA TRP A 568 -6.35 22.44 4.57
C TRP A 568 -7.16 21.26 5.10
N LEU A 569 -7.25 21.08 6.43
CA LEU A 569 -8.05 20.03 7.07
C LEU A 569 -9.44 20.53 7.46
N VAL A 570 -9.56 21.82 7.75
CA VAL A 570 -10.78 22.45 8.27
C VAL A 570 -11.92 22.40 7.24
N GLU A 571 -11.61 22.57 5.96
CA GLU A 571 -12.62 22.60 4.89
C GLU A 571 -13.35 21.27 4.76
N ASP A 572 -12.60 20.18 4.64
CA ASP A 572 -13.17 18.84 4.56
C ASP A 572 -13.86 18.44 5.88
N ASP A 573 -13.34 18.88 7.03
CA ASP A 573 -14.02 18.67 8.31
C ASP A 573 -15.34 19.43 8.43
N ALA A 574 -15.43 20.64 7.87
CA ALA A 574 -16.67 21.41 7.82
C ALA A 574 -17.73 20.70 6.95
N LYS A 575 -17.35 20.22 5.75
CA LYS A 575 -18.23 19.45 4.86
C LYS A 575 -18.80 18.20 5.55
N ARG A 576 -17.97 17.45 6.28
CA ARG A 576 -18.37 16.26 7.06
C ARG A 576 -19.35 16.54 8.20
N ARG A 577 -19.48 17.81 8.57
CA ARG A 577 -20.37 18.28 9.63
C ARG A 577 -21.58 19.06 9.10
N GLY A 578 -21.77 19.10 7.77
CA GLY A 578 -22.79 19.91 7.14
C GLY A 578 -22.64 21.41 7.43
N MET A 579 -21.42 21.86 7.73
CA MET A 579 -21.11 23.26 7.98
C MET A 579 -20.68 23.93 6.68
N ASP A 580 -21.07 25.20 6.53
CA ASP A 580 -20.49 26.08 5.52
C ASP A 580 -18.97 26.23 5.77
N PRO A 581 -18.10 25.83 4.80
CA PRO A 581 -16.65 26.02 4.89
C PRO A 581 -16.21 27.49 5.01
N ASP A 582 -17.11 28.43 4.67
CA ASP A 582 -16.92 29.87 4.77
C ASP A 582 -17.49 30.50 6.06
N SER A 583 -18.01 29.67 6.98
CA SER A 583 -18.46 30.13 8.29
C SER A 583 -17.37 30.84 9.08
N LEU A 584 -17.75 31.76 9.99
CA LEU A 584 -16.80 32.48 10.84
C LEU A 584 -15.89 31.52 11.64
N LEU A 585 -16.44 30.40 12.10
CA LEU A 585 -15.70 29.41 12.87
C LEU A 585 -14.65 28.69 12.00
N ALA A 586 -14.99 28.30 10.77
CA ALA A 586 -14.05 27.72 9.83
C ALA A 586 -12.96 28.72 9.40
N LYS A 587 -13.33 29.98 9.12
CA LYS A 587 -12.38 31.05 8.82
C LYS A 587 -11.43 31.34 9.99
N ALA A 588 -11.93 31.34 11.22
CA ALA A 588 -11.09 31.48 12.40
C ALA A 588 -10.03 30.36 12.44
N ALA A 589 -10.43 29.10 12.23
CA ALA A 589 -9.50 27.97 12.18
C ALA A 589 -8.47 28.07 11.04
N LYS A 590 -8.88 28.56 9.87
CA LYS A 590 -8.00 28.73 8.69
C LYS A 590 -6.96 29.84 8.89
N TYR A 591 -7.34 30.97 9.51
CA TYR A 591 -6.54 32.19 9.47
C TYR A 591 -6.00 32.68 10.83
N VAL A 592 -6.47 32.11 11.95
CA VAL A 592 -5.96 32.45 13.29
C VAL A 592 -5.13 31.28 13.83
N PRO A 593 -3.77 31.37 13.75
CA PRO A 593 -2.84 30.39 14.32
C PRO A 593 -3.23 29.95 15.73
N PHE A 594 -3.19 28.65 15.98
CA PHE A 594 -3.47 27.99 17.26
C PHE A 594 -4.89 28.22 17.82
N PHE A 595 -5.23 29.45 18.22
CA PHE A 595 -6.49 29.79 18.88
C PHE A 595 -7.73 29.64 17.99
N GLY A 596 -7.57 29.84 16.67
CA GLY A 596 -8.62 29.58 15.70
C GLY A 596 -9.01 28.11 15.70
N LEU A 597 -8.01 27.21 15.69
CA LEU A 597 -8.23 25.77 15.73
C LEU A 597 -8.77 25.30 17.10
N VAL A 598 -8.27 25.86 18.21
CA VAL A 598 -8.83 25.62 19.55
C VAL A 598 -10.32 25.94 19.56
N SER A 599 -10.70 27.11 19.06
CA SER A 599 -12.09 27.56 19.00
C SER A 599 -12.94 26.64 18.13
N TYR A 600 -12.42 26.27 16.95
CA TYR A 600 -13.09 25.36 16.03
C TYR A 600 -13.34 23.98 16.64
N LEU A 601 -12.32 23.32 17.19
CA LEU A 601 -12.48 22.00 17.81
C LEU A 601 -13.40 22.02 19.03
N THR A 602 -13.45 23.14 19.75
CA THR A 602 -14.31 23.31 20.93
C THR A 602 -15.78 23.56 20.54
N LEU A 603 -16.02 24.31 19.48
CA LEU A 603 -17.35 24.84 19.14
C LEU A 603 -18.00 24.13 17.95
N ARG A 604 -17.26 23.35 17.16
CA ARG A 604 -17.81 22.63 16.01
C ARG A 604 -18.94 21.67 16.46
N PRO A 605 -19.98 21.49 15.62
CA PRO A 605 -20.98 20.46 15.80
C PRO A 605 -20.37 19.06 15.67
N GLY A 606 -21.06 18.04 16.15
CA GLY A 606 -20.62 16.64 15.98
C GLY A 606 -20.63 16.20 14.52
N LEU A 607 -20.01 15.05 14.24
CA LEU A 607 -20.09 14.42 12.93
C LEU A 607 -21.53 14.03 12.59
N VAL A 608 -21.94 14.23 11.34
CA VAL A 608 -23.27 13.83 10.85
C VAL A 608 -23.23 12.35 10.48
N ALA A 609 -23.95 11.52 11.23
CA ALA A 609 -24.10 10.11 10.92
C ALA A 609 -25.19 9.91 9.85
N ALA A 610 -24.96 9.00 8.89
CA ALA A 610 -25.90 8.74 7.80
C ALA A 610 -27.30 8.25 8.24
N GLU A 611 -27.43 7.67 9.45
CA GLU A 611 -28.73 7.26 9.99
C GLU A 611 -29.63 8.43 10.42
N GLU A 612 -29.05 9.61 10.71
CA GLU A 612 -29.77 10.79 11.19
C GLU A 612 -30.46 11.60 10.07
N GLN A 613 -30.29 11.18 8.80
CA GLN A 613 -30.91 11.79 7.61
C GLN A 613 -32.14 11.02 7.08
N ARG A 614 -32.53 9.89 7.70
CA ARG A 614 -33.82 9.21 7.46
C ARG A 614 -34.83 9.59 8.52
#